data_AF-A0A1Q7DJP3-F1
#
_entry.id   AF-A0A1Q7DJP3-F1
#
_cell.length_a   1.000
_cell.length_b   1.000
_cell.length_c   1.000
_cell.angle_alpha   90.00
_cell.angle_beta   90.00
_cell.angle_gamma   90.00
#
_symmetry.space_group_name_H-M   'P 1'
#
loop_
_entity.id
_entity.type
_entity.pdbx_description
1 polymer ?
#
loop_
_entity_poly.entity_id
_entity_poly.type
_entity_poly.pdbx_seq_one_letter_code
_entity_poly.pdbx_strand_id
1 'polypeptide(L)'
;MQTLATQVKLRRLIRTSAQDWSRLASDPLERIRAGSVSDRLLELAGEVREAWRRESLPGGLEAPLQRYVGDSLRSIELAIAGLQQRGADLELLRGDFEAAALPLEVFLRGLDAEPALQRSA
;
A
#
# COMPACT_ATOMS: atom_id res chain seq x y z
N MET A 1 18.00 0.20 -9.30
CA MET A 1 17.17 0.61 -8.15
C MET A 1 16.88 -0.63 -7.32
N GLN A 2 16.82 -0.53 -5.98
CA GLN A 2 16.45 -1.67 -5.12
C GLN A 2 15.23 -1.24 -4.32
N THR A 3 14.07 -1.85 -4.59
CA THR A 3 12.79 -1.51 -3.94
C THR A 3 12.39 -2.54 -2.88
N LEU A 4 13.34 -3.35 -2.42
CA LEU A 4 13.09 -4.52 -1.58
C LEU A 4 12.42 -4.15 -0.24
N ALA A 5 12.87 -3.09 0.43
CA ALA A 5 12.27 -2.70 1.71
C ALA A 5 10.84 -2.18 1.51
N THR A 6 10.61 -1.37 0.46
CA THR A 6 9.24 -0.94 0.08
C THR A 6 8.35 -2.13 -0.19
N GLN A 7 8.80 -3.10 -0.99
CA GLN A 7 8.03 -4.29 -1.32
C GLN A 7 7.71 -5.17 -0.11
N VAL A 8 8.67 -5.40 0.79
CA VAL A 8 8.45 -6.19 2.02
C VAL A 8 7.40 -5.53 2.89
N LYS A 9 7.48 -4.21 3.06
CA LYS A 9 6.52 -3.43 3.85
C LYS A 9 5.14 -3.38 3.20
N LEU A 10 5.07 -3.22 1.88
CA LEU A 10 3.81 -3.25 1.13
C LEU A 10 3.11 -4.60 1.26
N ARG A 11 3.86 -5.72 1.15
CA ARG A 11 3.31 -7.06 1.39
C ARG A 11 2.78 -7.24 2.82
N ARG A 12 3.48 -6.69 3.81
CA ARG A 12 3.01 -6.69 5.20
C ARG A 12 1.69 -5.93 5.31
N LEU A 13 1.61 -4.74 4.73
CA LEU A 13 0.38 -3.94 4.71
C LEU A 13 -0.78 -4.68 4.05
N ILE A 14 -0.60 -5.24 2.85
CA ILE A 14 -1.64 -6.00 2.11
C ILE A 14 -2.13 -7.20 2.94
N ARG A 15 -1.20 -7.96 3.54
CA ARG A 15 -1.57 -9.12 4.36
C ARG A 15 -2.34 -8.72 5.61
N THR A 16 -1.89 -7.68 6.30
CA THR A 16 -2.54 -7.18 7.52
C THR A 16 -3.91 -6.61 7.21
N SER A 17 -4.05 -5.82 6.15
CA SER A 17 -5.33 -5.24 5.76
C SER A 17 -6.35 -6.32 5.39
N ALA A 18 -5.97 -7.36 4.63
CA ALA A 18 -6.87 -8.46 4.29
C ALA A 18 -7.47 -9.16 5.53
N GLN A 19 -6.69 -9.29 6.60
CA GLN A 19 -7.16 -9.86 7.87
C GLN A 19 -8.13 -8.90 8.59
N ASP A 20 -7.85 -7.60 8.56
CA ASP A 20 -8.68 -6.59 9.22
C ASP A 20 -10.01 -6.36 8.50
N TRP A 21 -9.98 -6.26 7.16
CA TRP A 21 -11.19 -6.13 6.34
C TRP A 21 -12.14 -7.31 6.56
N SER A 22 -11.60 -8.54 6.62
CA SER A 22 -12.40 -9.73 6.93
C SER A 22 -13.06 -9.67 8.30
N ARG A 23 -12.37 -9.11 9.30
CA ARG A 23 -12.92 -8.96 10.68
C ARG A 23 -13.99 -7.88 10.75
N LEU A 24 -13.72 -6.70 10.16
CA LEU A 24 -14.66 -5.58 10.10
C LEU A 24 -15.96 -5.94 9.36
N ALA A 25 -15.89 -6.78 8.33
CA ALA A 25 -17.07 -7.28 7.62
C ALA A 25 -17.91 -8.26 8.45
N SER A 26 -17.26 -9.02 9.34
CA SER A 26 -17.93 -10.11 10.09
C SER A 26 -18.65 -9.66 11.37
N ASP A 27 -18.28 -8.54 11.97
CA ASP A 27 -18.79 -8.11 13.28
C ASP A 27 -19.20 -6.62 13.30
N PRO A 28 -20.49 -6.29 13.50
CA PRO A 28 -20.96 -4.92 13.64
C PRO A 28 -20.34 -4.13 14.81
N LEU A 29 -19.90 -4.81 15.89
CA LEU A 29 -19.22 -4.19 17.03
C LEU A 29 -17.78 -3.81 16.71
N GLU A 30 -17.13 -4.49 15.76
CA GLU A 30 -15.79 -4.13 15.26
C GLU A 30 -15.79 -2.79 14.53
N ARG A 31 -16.94 -2.27 14.09
CA ARG A 31 -17.04 -0.88 13.57
C ARG A 31 -16.65 0.17 14.62
N ILE A 32 -16.78 -0.13 15.91
CA ILE A 32 -16.28 0.72 17.00
C ILE A 32 -14.75 0.74 17.02
N ARG A 33 -14.12 -0.36 16.58
CA ARG A 33 -12.65 -0.53 16.48
C ARG A 33 -12.08 -0.11 15.12
N ALA A 34 -12.92 0.26 14.15
CA ALA A 34 -12.48 0.72 12.83
C ALA A 34 -11.47 1.88 12.92
N GLY A 35 -11.60 2.73 13.94
CA GLY A 35 -10.61 3.78 14.24
C GLY A 35 -9.21 3.23 14.53
N SER A 36 -9.08 2.30 15.47
CA SER A 36 -7.77 1.73 15.83
C SER A 36 -7.19 0.83 14.74
N VAL A 37 -8.04 0.16 13.96
CA VAL A 37 -7.62 -0.56 12.74
C VAL A 37 -7.06 0.42 11.71
N SER A 38 -7.77 1.52 11.45
CA SER A 38 -7.33 2.56 10.52
C SER A 38 -5.99 3.15 10.95
N ASP A 39 -5.83 3.54 12.22
CA ASP A 39 -4.59 4.12 12.75
C ASP A 39 -3.39 3.18 12.54
N ARG A 40 -3.55 1.89 12.86
CA ARG A 40 -2.51 0.89 12.67
C ARG A 40 -2.16 0.67 11.19
N LEU A 41 -3.17 0.64 10.32
CA LEU A 41 -2.94 0.48 8.88
C LEU A 41 -2.29 1.72 8.27
N LEU A 42 -2.62 2.93 8.74
CA LEU A 42 -1.97 4.18 8.34
C LEU A 42 -0.51 4.23 8.79
N GLU A 43 -0.19 3.72 9.99
CA GLU A 43 1.20 3.58 10.44
C GLU A 43 2.01 2.68 9.49
N LEU A 44 1.45 1.52 9.13
CA LEU A 44 2.08 0.62 8.15
C LEU A 44 2.22 1.26 6.76
N ALA A 45 1.22 1.99 6.29
CA ALA A 45 1.30 2.73 5.03
C ALA A 45 2.39 3.82 5.07
N GLY A 46 2.52 4.52 6.20
CA GLY A 46 3.60 5.47 6.46
C GLY A 46 4.98 4.81 6.39
N GLU A 47 5.14 3.59 6.94
CA GLU A 47 6.40 2.84 6.79
C GLU A 47 6.72 2.52 5.32
N VAL A 48 5.72 2.18 4.50
CA VAL A 48 5.89 1.93 3.06
C VAL A 48 6.35 3.19 2.34
N ARG A 49 5.67 4.32 2.56
CA ARG A 49 6.02 5.61 1.95
C ARG A 49 7.44 6.04 2.33
N GLU A 50 7.82 5.89 3.59
CA GLU A 50 9.13 6.27 4.05
C GLU A 50 10.24 5.36 3.49
N ALA A 51 9.97 4.05 3.35
CA ALA A 51 10.88 3.16 2.63
C ALA A 51 11.03 3.56 1.16
N TRP A 52 9.91 3.86 0.48
CA TRP A 52 9.92 4.31 -0.90
C TRP A 52 10.75 5.59 -1.06
N ARG A 53 10.53 6.59 -0.20
CA ARG A 53 11.29 7.85 -0.21
C ARG A 53 12.79 7.61 -0.10
N ARG A 54 13.23 6.69 0.75
CA ARG A 54 14.66 6.35 0.90
C ARG A 54 15.22 5.60 -0.30
N GLU A 55 14.46 4.69 -0.89
CA GLU A 55 14.88 3.85 -2.02
C GLU A 55 14.78 4.55 -3.38
N SER A 56 13.90 5.56 -3.51
CA SER A 56 13.70 6.31 -4.75
C SER A 56 14.71 7.44 -4.95
N LEU A 57 15.22 8.03 -3.85
CA LEU A 57 16.19 9.13 -3.87
C LEU A 57 17.49 8.82 -4.67
N PRO A 58 18.11 7.63 -4.54
CA PRO A 58 19.33 7.31 -5.27
C PRO A 58 19.08 6.85 -6.72
N GLY A 59 17.82 6.59 -7.10
CA GLY A 59 17.49 5.64 -8.17
C GLY A 59 17.19 6.22 -9.55
N GLY A 60 16.99 7.53 -9.69
CA GLY A 60 16.80 8.18 -11.00
C GLY A 60 15.59 7.68 -11.81
N LEU A 61 14.56 7.11 -11.14
CA LEU A 61 13.36 6.63 -11.81
C LEU A 61 12.67 7.79 -12.56
N GLU A 62 12.13 7.55 -13.75
CA GLU A 62 11.45 8.60 -14.51
C GLU A 62 10.26 9.20 -13.74
N ALA A 63 10.05 10.51 -13.91
CA ALA A 63 9.03 11.26 -13.18
C ALA A 63 7.61 10.68 -13.28
N PRO A 64 7.14 10.13 -14.43
CA PRO A 64 5.83 9.48 -14.51
C PRO A 64 5.71 8.24 -13.62
N LEU A 65 6.77 7.44 -13.52
CA LEU A 65 6.79 6.24 -12.71
C LEU A 65 6.88 6.58 -11.21
N GLN A 66 7.65 7.61 -10.85
CA GLN A 66 7.63 8.15 -9.48
C GLN A 66 6.25 8.65 -9.08
N ARG A 67 5.57 9.36 -10.00
CA ARG A 67 4.20 9.85 -9.78
C ARG A 67 3.23 8.71 -9.59
N TYR A 68 3.29 7.68 -10.43
CA TYR A 68 2.46 6.49 -10.29
C TYR A 68 2.57 5.87 -8.89
N VAL A 69 3.80 5.65 -8.39
CA VAL A 69 4.00 5.11 -7.04
C VAL A 69 3.44 6.04 -5.97
N GLY A 70 3.69 7.35 -6.10
CA GLY A 70 3.18 8.35 -5.16
C GLY A 70 1.65 8.40 -5.10
N ASP A 71 0.99 8.34 -6.25
CA ASP A 71 -0.46 8.34 -6.36
C ASP A 71 -1.07 7.04 -5.85
N SER A 72 -0.48 5.88 -6.15
CA SER A 72 -0.91 4.60 -5.57
C SER A 72 -0.80 4.59 -4.04
N LEU A 73 0.30 5.07 -3.47
CA LEU A 73 0.47 5.17 -2.02
C LEU A 73 -0.55 6.13 -1.40
N ARG A 74 -0.86 7.25 -2.07
CA ARG A 74 -1.91 8.17 -1.62
C ARG A 74 -3.28 7.50 -1.64
N SER A 75 -3.63 6.79 -2.71
CA SER A 75 -4.92 6.09 -2.81
C SER A 75 -5.08 5.02 -1.73
N ILE A 76 -4.01 4.26 -1.43
CA ILE A 76 -3.97 3.30 -0.32
C ILE A 76 -4.31 3.98 1.00
N GLU A 77 -3.66 5.10 1.32
CA GLU A 77 -3.89 5.82 2.57
C GLU A 77 -5.29 6.42 2.66
N LEU A 78 -5.83 6.96 1.56
CA LEU A 78 -7.19 7.48 1.53
C LEU A 78 -8.23 6.38 1.78
N ALA A 79 -8.06 5.21 1.17
CA ALA A 79 -8.93 4.06 1.41
C ALA A 79 -8.89 3.60 2.87
N ILE A 80 -7.69 3.57 3.49
CA ILE A 80 -7.53 3.23 4.91
C ILE A 80 -8.15 4.31 5.82
N ALA A 81 -7.91 5.59 5.55
CA ALA A 81 -8.45 6.70 6.34
C ALA A 81 -9.98 6.75 6.26
N GLY A 82 -10.56 6.31 5.14
CA GLY A 82 -12.01 6.17 4.96
C GLY A 82 -12.68 5.29 6.02
N LEU A 83 -11.95 4.34 6.62
CA LEU A 83 -12.46 3.48 7.71
C LEU A 83 -12.97 4.26 8.93
N GLN A 84 -12.42 5.45 9.18
CA GLN A 84 -12.82 6.30 10.31
C GLN A 84 -14.15 7.01 10.07
N GLN A 85 -14.63 7.06 8.82
CA GLN A 85 -15.83 7.79 8.45
C GLN A 85 -17.10 7.03 8.87
N ARG A 86 -18.03 7.74 9.49
CA ARG A 86 -19.32 7.15 9.88
C ARG A 86 -20.12 6.79 8.64
N GLY A 87 -20.56 5.54 8.55
CA GLY A 87 -21.32 5.05 7.39
C GLY A 87 -20.46 4.75 6.17
N ALA A 88 -19.14 4.64 6.32
CA ALA A 88 -18.25 4.20 5.25
C ALA A 88 -18.69 2.85 4.66
N ASP A 89 -18.69 2.79 3.34
CA ASP A 89 -18.87 1.54 2.61
C ASP A 89 -17.56 0.75 2.63
N LEU A 90 -17.51 -0.30 3.45
CA LEU A 90 -16.30 -1.09 3.65
C LEU A 90 -15.92 -1.90 2.42
N GLU A 91 -16.88 -2.31 1.59
CA GLU A 91 -16.59 -3.05 0.35
C GLU A 91 -15.97 -2.13 -0.69
N LEU A 92 -16.50 -0.91 -0.82
CA LEU A 92 -15.93 0.12 -1.67
C LEU A 92 -14.50 0.48 -1.26
N LEU A 93 -14.27 0.78 0.03
CA LEU A 93 -12.94 1.13 0.54
C LEU A 93 -11.94 -0.02 0.36
N ARG A 94 -12.38 -1.27 0.58
CA ARG A 94 -11.55 -2.44 0.31
C ARG A 94 -11.19 -2.53 -1.16
N GLY A 95 -12.15 -2.32 -2.07
CA GLY A 95 -11.93 -2.30 -3.51
C GLY A 95 -10.91 -1.24 -3.92
N ASP A 96 -11.05 -0.01 -3.40
CA ASP A 96 -10.11 1.09 -3.67
C ASP A 96 -8.69 0.78 -3.16
N PHE A 97 -8.58 0.18 -1.96
CA PHE A 97 -7.30 -0.27 -1.42
C PHE A 97 -6.66 -1.34 -2.32
N GLU A 98 -7.40 -2.40 -2.68
CA GLU A 98 -6.88 -3.51 -3.48
C GLU A 98 -6.48 -3.06 -4.89
N ALA A 99 -7.28 -2.18 -5.50
CA ALA A 99 -7.01 -1.59 -6.82
C ALA A 99 -5.75 -0.74 -6.85
N ALA A 100 -5.35 -0.14 -5.72
CA ALA A 100 -4.10 0.61 -5.62
C ALA A 100 -2.91 -0.26 -5.18
N ALA A 101 -3.09 -1.16 -4.22
CA ALA A 101 -2.00 -1.89 -3.58
C ALA A 101 -1.48 -3.08 -4.40
N LEU A 102 -2.37 -3.87 -5.01
CA LEU A 102 -1.96 -5.08 -5.72
C LEU A 102 -1.19 -4.76 -7.02
N PRO A 103 -1.64 -3.80 -7.87
CA PRO A 103 -0.85 -3.41 -9.03
C PRO A 103 0.49 -2.79 -8.64
N LEU A 104 0.53 -1.99 -7.57
CA LEU A 104 1.77 -1.41 -7.06
C LEU A 104 2.78 -2.49 -6.63
N GLU A 105 2.32 -3.56 -5.97
CA GLU A 105 3.19 -4.68 -5.59
C GLU A 105 3.85 -5.34 -6.82
N VAL A 106 3.07 -5.59 -7.87
CA VAL A 106 3.57 -6.18 -9.12
C VAL A 106 4.53 -5.21 -9.81
N PHE A 107 4.18 -3.93 -9.88
CA PHE A 107 5.00 -2.89 -10.49
C PHE A 107 6.38 -2.78 -9.84
N LEU A 108 6.45 -2.70 -8.50
CA LEU A 108 7.71 -2.62 -7.76
C LEU A 108 8.61 -3.84 -8.00
N ARG A 109 8.03 -5.04 -8.10
CA ARG A 109 8.79 -6.24 -8.49
C ARG A 109 9.38 -6.13 -9.90
N GLY A 110 8.65 -5.54 -10.83
CA GLY A 110 9.13 -5.29 -12.20
C GLY A 110 10.34 -4.36 -12.25
N LEU A 111 10.35 -3.30 -11.43
CA LEU A 111 11.48 -2.35 -11.35
C LEU A 111 12.78 -2.99 -10.88
N ASP A 112 12.70 -4.02 -10.04
CA ASP A 112 13.88 -4.75 -9.57
C ASP A 112 14.35 -5.82 -10.59
N ALA A 113 13.47 -6.27 -11.50
CA ALA A 113 13.78 -7.27 -12.53
C ALA A 113 14.53 -6.68 -13.74
N GLU A 114 14.20 -5.45 -14.16
CA GLU A 114 14.85 -4.76 -15.30
C GLU A 114 16.39 -4.67 -15.19
N PRO A 115 16.98 -4.25 -14.06
CA PRO A 115 18.43 -4.22 -13.90
C PRO A 115 19.08 -5.61 -13.81
N ALA A 116 18.33 -6.67 -13.49
CA ALA A 116 18.86 -8.03 -13.44
C ALA A 116 19.02 -8.63 -14.86
N LEU A 117 18.10 -8.27 -15.77
CA LEU A 117 18.16 -8.67 -17.18
C LEU A 117 19.34 -8.00 -17.90
N GLN A 118 19.62 -6.73 -17.63
CA GLN A 118 20.73 -5.99 -18.25
C GLN A 118 22.13 -6.47 -17.82
N ARG A 119 22.28 -7.18 -16.70
CA ARG A 119 23.57 -7.71 -16.22
C ARG A 119 23.88 -9.12 -16.74
N SER A 120 22.88 -9.80 -17.31
CA SER A 120 23.00 -11.19 -17.77
C SER A 120 23.17 -11.30 -19.29
N ALA A 121 23.27 -10.17 -20.00
CA ALA A 121 23.46 -10.03 -21.45
C ALA A 121 24.83 -9.42 -21.74
#